data_AF-A0A162MPS5-F1
#
_entry.id   AF-A0A162MPS5-F1
#
_cell.length_a   1.000
_cell.length_b   1.000
_cell.length_c   1.000
_cell.angle_alpha   90.00
_cell.angle_beta   90.00
_cell.angle_gamma   90.00
#
_symmetry.space_group_name_H-M   'P 1'
#
loop_
_entity.id
_entity.type
_entity.pdbx_description
1 polymer ?
#
loop_
_entity_poly.entity_id
_entity_poly.type
_entity_poly.pdbx_seq_one_letter_code
_entity_poly.pdbx_strand_id
1 'polypeptide(L)'
;MGNTRVIVYVDKTIVKITGIEVKGLKPFELEMTLKNLLGRSVRVIGVTAESIEMDVYGLSPESIYRNEEGIIKVISMVEGITAKDVMRIASAEKSVEVSVEELPKGEYYGCSRERWLKFDK
;
A
#
# COMPACT_ATOMS: atom_id res chain seq x y z
N MET A 1 -18.71 34.44 -3.53
CA MET A 1 -18.37 33.46 -2.47
C MET A 1 -17.65 32.31 -3.13
N GLY A 2 -16.33 32.20 -2.92
CA GLY A 2 -15.49 31.22 -3.60
C GLY A 2 -15.74 29.82 -3.05
N ASN A 3 -16.09 28.88 -3.93
CA ASN A 3 -16.12 27.45 -3.63
C ASN A 3 -14.68 26.99 -3.40
N THR A 4 -14.25 26.92 -2.15
CA THR A 4 -12.97 26.29 -1.78
C THR A 4 -13.08 24.79 -2.04
N ARG A 5 -12.63 24.34 -3.21
CA ARG A 5 -12.53 22.93 -3.56
C ARG A 5 -11.30 22.37 -2.85
N VAL A 6 -11.50 21.55 -1.83
CA VAL A 6 -10.41 20.79 -1.20
C VAL A 6 -10.15 19.57 -2.07
N ILE A 7 -9.15 19.66 -2.95
CA ILE A 7 -8.68 18.53 -3.75
C ILE A 7 -7.57 17.85 -2.93
N VAL A 8 -7.87 16.67 -2.37
CA VAL A 8 -6.88 15.88 -1.64
C VAL A 8 -6.18 14.97 -2.63
N TYR A 9 -4.98 15.34 -3.06
CA TYR A 9 -4.11 14.47 -3.84
C TYR A 9 -3.46 13.46 -2.89
N VAL A 10 -3.89 12.20 -2.97
CA VAL A 10 -3.27 11.11 -2.21
C VAL A 10 -2.46 10.27 -3.18
N ASP A 11 -1.23 10.70 -3.48
CA ASP A 11 -0.30 9.91 -4.30
C ASP A 11 0.19 8.71 -3.49
N LYS A 12 -0.52 7.60 -3.65
CA LYS A 12 -0.41 6.40 -2.83
C LYS A 12 -0.38 5.18 -3.73
N THR A 13 0.67 4.40 -3.60
CA THR A 13 0.81 3.11 -4.27
C THR A 13 0.66 2.00 -3.25
N ILE A 14 -0.27 1.09 -3.51
CA ILE A 14 -0.47 -0.13 -2.72
C ILE A 14 0.56 -1.13 -3.20
N VAL A 15 1.36 -1.66 -2.28
CA VAL A 15 2.44 -2.61 -2.55
C VAL A 15 2.17 -3.88 -1.77
N LYS A 16 2.09 -5.00 -2.47
CA LYS A 16 2.02 -6.33 -1.88
C LYS A 16 3.31 -7.08 -2.11
N ILE A 17 3.88 -7.61 -1.04
CA ILE A 17 5.13 -8.37 -1.06
C ILE A 17 4.84 -9.78 -0.58
N THR A 18 5.35 -10.75 -1.31
CA THR A 18 5.16 -12.18 -1.05
C THR A 18 6.52 -12.88 -0.98
N GLY A 19 6.53 -14.11 -0.44
CA GLY A 19 7.78 -14.87 -0.31
C GLY A 19 8.56 -14.50 0.95
N ILE A 20 7.86 -14.13 2.02
CA ILE A 20 8.43 -13.89 3.34
C ILE A 20 7.89 -14.93 4.33
N GLU A 21 8.53 -15.07 5.48
CA GLU A 21 7.96 -15.70 6.67
C GLU A 21 7.92 -14.66 7.79
N VAL A 22 6.73 -14.37 8.30
CA VAL A 22 6.54 -13.39 9.37
C VAL A 22 6.30 -14.10 10.70
N LYS A 23 7.17 -13.83 11.69
CA LYS A 23 7.04 -14.37 13.06
C LYS A 23 6.98 -13.24 14.08
N GLY A 24 5.88 -13.19 14.83
CA GLY A 24 5.76 -12.36 16.03
C GLY A 24 5.86 -10.85 15.77
N LEU A 25 5.28 -10.38 14.67
CA LEU A 25 5.49 -9.02 14.19
C LEU A 25 4.29 -8.12 14.53
N LYS A 26 4.53 -7.03 15.28
CA LYS A 26 3.49 -6.04 15.56
C LYS A 26 3.38 -5.07 14.38
N PRO A 27 2.20 -4.93 13.74
CA PRO A 27 2.05 -4.07 12.55
C PRO A 27 2.51 -2.63 12.74
N PHE A 28 2.36 -2.08 13.96
CA PHE A 28 2.79 -0.72 14.28
C PHE A 28 4.33 -0.57 14.28
N GLU A 29 5.04 -1.54 14.83
CA GLU A 29 6.52 -1.54 14.87
C GLU A 29 7.09 -1.74 13.45
N LEU A 30 6.42 -2.57 12.62
CA LEU A 30 6.72 -2.71 11.20
C LEU A 30 6.60 -1.39 10.46
N GLU A 31 5.48 -0.69 10.65
CA GLU A 31 5.21 0.58 10.00
C GLU A 31 6.28 1.64 10.34
N MET A 32 6.65 1.76 11.61
CA MET A 32 7.72 2.66 12.04
C MET A 32 9.07 2.30 11.40
N THR A 33 9.40 1.01 11.37
CA THR A 33 10.67 0.52 10.81
C THR A 33 10.72 0.77 9.30
N LEU A 34 9.66 0.43 8.57
CA LEU A 34 9.57 0.67 7.13
C LEU A 34 9.61 2.16 6.80
N LYS A 35 8.93 3.00 7.59
CA LYS A 35 8.98 4.45 7.44
C LYS A 35 10.40 5.00 7.58
N ASN A 36 11.15 4.51 8.58
CA ASN A 36 12.53 4.94 8.81
C ASN A 36 13.48 4.46 7.71
N LEU A 37 13.33 3.21 7.26
CA LEU A 37 14.22 2.62 6.25
C LEU A 37 13.94 3.12 4.83
N LEU A 38 12.67 3.31 4.47
CA LEU A 38 12.28 3.81 3.14
C LEU A 38 12.34 5.34 3.06
N GLY A 39 12.50 6.03 4.20
CA GLY A 39 12.54 7.49 4.27
C GLY A 39 11.24 8.16 3.78
N ARG A 40 10.14 7.42 3.80
CA ARG A 40 8.85 7.81 3.22
C ARG A 40 7.73 7.41 4.16
N SER A 41 6.60 8.11 4.05
CA SER A 41 5.39 7.67 4.74
C SER A 41 4.97 6.32 4.17
N VAL A 42 4.84 5.35 5.07
CA VAL A 42 4.37 4.00 4.78
C VAL A 42 3.25 3.70 5.77
N ARG A 43 2.22 2.99 5.32
CA ARG A 43 1.18 2.45 6.21
C ARG A 43 1.02 0.96 5.97
N VAL A 44 1.09 0.16 7.02
CA VAL A 44 0.89 -1.29 6.90
C VAL A 44 -0.62 -1.57 6.93
N ILE A 45 -1.14 -2.18 5.87
CA ILE A 45 -2.57 -2.52 5.75
C ILE A 45 -2.83 -3.90 6.33
N GLY A 46 -1.95 -4.85 6.00
CA GLY A 46 -2.13 -6.25 6.36
C GLY A 46 -0.81 -7.00 6.42
N VAL A 47 -0.73 -7.90 7.39
CA VAL A 47 0.40 -8.81 7.55
C VAL A 47 -0.15 -10.22 7.68
N THR A 48 0.31 -11.11 6.82
CA THR A 48 0.02 -12.55 6.90
C THR A 48 1.31 -13.30 7.21
N ALA A 49 1.23 -14.62 7.39
CA ALA A 49 2.41 -15.45 7.59
C ALA A 49 3.40 -15.39 6.40
N GLU A 50 2.90 -15.07 5.19
CA GLU A 50 3.67 -15.17 3.94
C GLU A 50 3.70 -13.90 3.08
N SER A 51 2.99 -12.85 3.49
CA SER A 51 2.90 -11.60 2.74
C SER A 51 2.71 -10.38 3.63
N ILE A 52 3.20 -9.23 3.16
CA ILE A 52 2.91 -7.91 3.72
C ILE A 52 2.24 -7.07 2.64
N GLU A 53 1.18 -6.37 3.02
CA GLU A 53 0.49 -5.40 2.20
C GLU A 53 0.61 -4.03 2.86
N MET A 54 1.11 -3.06 2.09
CA MET A 54 1.41 -1.73 2.59
C MET A 54 1.11 -0.65 1.56
N ASP A 55 0.87 0.54 2.07
CA ASP A 55 0.73 1.75 1.30
C ASP A 55 2.02 2.53 1.34
N VAL A 56 2.54 2.92 0.18
CA VAL A 56 3.72 3.77 0.07
C VAL A 56 3.33 5.08 -0.61
N TYR A 57 3.62 6.20 0.07
CA TYR A 57 3.27 7.53 -0.41
C TYR A 57 4.40 8.15 -1.25
N GLY A 58 4.03 8.86 -2.31
CA GLY A 58 4.95 9.61 -3.18
C GLY A 58 5.81 8.74 -4.10
N LEU A 59 5.53 7.44 -4.22
CA LEU A 59 6.15 6.54 -5.21
C LEU A 59 5.13 6.11 -6.23
N SER A 60 5.49 6.16 -7.51
CA SER A 60 4.75 5.48 -8.57
C SER A 60 5.03 3.97 -8.55
N PRO A 61 4.10 3.13 -9.04
CA PRO A 61 4.34 1.71 -9.24
C PRO A 61 5.63 1.40 -10.01
N GLU A 62 5.89 2.13 -11.09
CA GLU A 62 7.09 1.96 -11.92
C GLU A 62 8.39 2.19 -11.12
N SER A 63 8.38 3.18 -10.21
CA SER A 63 9.53 3.47 -9.35
C SER A 63 9.77 2.34 -8.33
N ILE A 64 8.69 1.71 -7.86
CA ILE A 64 8.75 0.57 -6.94
C ILE A 64 9.33 -0.65 -7.66
N TYR A 65 8.85 -0.98 -8.86
CA TYR A 65 9.40 -2.09 -9.66
C TYR A 65 10.86 -1.86 -10.06
N ARG A 66 11.23 -0.62 -10.42
CA ARG A 66 12.62 -0.29 -10.78
C ARG A 66 13.59 -0.47 -9.61
N ASN A 67 13.12 -0.33 -8.37
CA ASN A 67 13.93 -0.48 -7.15
C ASN A 67 13.46 -1.67 -6.29
N GLU A 68 12.96 -2.73 -6.93
CA GLU A 68 12.40 -3.89 -6.25
C GLU A 68 13.41 -4.53 -5.29
N GLU A 69 14.64 -4.78 -5.76
CA GLU A 69 15.70 -5.40 -4.95
C GLU A 69 16.07 -4.56 -3.71
N GLY A 70 16.09 -3.23 -3.84
CA GLY A 70 16.38 -2.32 -2.75
C GLY A 70 15.30 -2.35 -1.68
N ILE A 71 14.04 -2.37 -2.09
CA ILE A 71 12.87 -2.47 -1.19
C ILE A 71 12.86 -3.84 -0.50
N ILE A 72 13.11 -4.92 -1.23
CA ILE A 72 13.19 -6.29 -0.71
C ILE A 72 14.29 -6.39 0.36
N LYS A 73 15.48 -5.88 0.05
CA LYS A 73 16.62 -5.89 0.98
C LYS A 73 16.30 -5.15 2.27
N VAL A 74 15.70 -3.97 2.17
CA VAL A 74 15.26 -3.19 3.33
C VAL A 74 14.26 -3.96 4.20
N ILE A 75 13.30 -4.64 3.58
CA ILE A 75 12.26 -5.38 4.31
C ILE A 75 12.83 -6.65 4.94
N SER A 76 13.79 -7.31 4.30
CA SER A 76 14.50 -8.46 4.89
C SER A 76 15.36 -8.11 6.11
N MET A 77 15.66 -6.82 6.33
CA MET A 77 16.40 -6.35 7.52
C MET A 77 15.49 -6.14 8.73
N VAL A 78 14.17 -6.22 8.56
CA VAL A 78 13.23 -6.03 9.66
C VAL A 78 13.22 -7.28 10.54
N GLU A 79 13.41 -7.09 11.85
CA GLU A 79 13.32 -8.16 12.82
C GLU A 79 11.95 -8.85 12.76
N GLY A 80 11.95 -10.19 12.69
CA GLY A 80 10.73 -10.99 12.56
C GLY A 80 10.28 -11.26 11.12
N ILE A 81 10.94 -10.68 10.10
CA ILE A 81 10.77 -11.06 8.69
C ILE A 81 11.94 -11.94 8.27
N THR A 82 11.64 -13.16 7.85
CA THR A 82 12.62 -14.02 7.17
C THR A 82 12.32 -14.00 5.69
N ALA A 83 13.26 -13.50 4.87
CA ALA A 83 13.14 -13.60 3.42
C ALA A 83 13.26 -15.08 3.00
N LYS A 84 12.29 -15.58 2.23
CA LYS A 84 12.44 -16.87 1.54
C LYS A 84 13.15 -16.65 0.21
N ASP A 85 13.62 -17.73 -0.41
CA ASP A 85 14.37 -17.69 -1.67
C ASP A 85 13.65 -16.98 -2.84
N VAL A 86 12.34 -16.70 -2.71
CA VAL A 86 11.50 -16.09 -3.76
C VAL A 86 10.74 -14.86 -3.23
N MET A 87 11.42 -14.02 -2.45
CA MET A 87 10.84 -12.73 -2.06
C MET A 87 10.70 -11.83 -3.28
N ARG A 88 9.49 -11.31 -3.53
CA ARG A 88 9.18 -10.45 -4.68
C ARG A 88 8.00 -9.52 -4.41
N ILE A 89 7.95 -8.41 -5.15
CA ILE A 89 6.77 -7.55 -5.18
C ILE A 89 5.71 -8.24 -6.04
N ALA A 90 4.64 -8.69 -5.40
CA ALA A 90 3.53 -9.36 -6.06
C ALA A 90 2.66 -8.37 -6.85
N SER A 91 2.47 -7.16 -6.32
CA SER A 91 1.79 -6.07 -7.02
C SER A 91 2.23 -4.72 -6.47
N ALA A 92 2.27 -3.72 -7.35
CA ALA A 92 2.33 -2.31 -7.00
C ALA A 92 1.29 -1.58 -7.86
N GLU A 93 0.25 -1.03 -7.23
CA GLU A 93 -0.89 -0.43 -7.92
C GLU A 93 -1.15 0.96 -7.39
N LYS A 94 -1.32 1.93 -8.30
CA LYS A 94 -1.65 3.30 -7.89
C LYS A 94 -3.09 3.30 -7.39
N SER A 95 -3.33 3.98 -6.27
CA SER A 95 -4.68 4.16 -5.76
C SER A 95 -5.54 4.88 -6.80
N VAL A 96 -6.78 4.43 -6.94
CA VAL A 96 -7.77 5.05 -7.82
C VAL A 96 -8.03 6.49 -7.36
N GLU A 97 -7.81 7.45 -8.25
CA GLU A 97 -8.17 8.84 -8.03
C GLU A 97 -9.66 9.03 -8.35
N VAL A 98 -10.41 9.55 -7.38
CA VAL A 98 -11.84 9.84 -7.54
C VAL A 98 -12.13 11.27 -7.08
N SER A 99 -12.83 12.04 -7.91
CA SER A 99 -13.27 13.38 -7.53
C SER A 99 -14.41 13.29 -6.52
N VAL A 100 -14.56 14.30 -5.65
CA VAL A 100 -15.66 14.36 -4.67
C VAL A 100 -17.03 14.37 -5.37
N GLU A 101 -17.12 14.91 -6.59
CA GLU A 101 -18.34 14.85 -7.40
C GLU A 101 -18.72 13.43 -7.86
N GLU A 102 -17.74 12.53 -8.02
CA GLU A 102 -17.92 11.17 -8.56
C GLU A 102 -18.20 10.13 -7.48
N LEU A 103 -18.02 10.51 -6.22
CA LEU A 103 -18.36 9.70 -5.06
C LEU A 103 -19.84 9.30 -5.14
N PRO A 104 -20.17 8.00 -5.02
CA PRO A 104 -21.56 7.56 -5.03
C PRO A 104 -22.31 8.24 -3.89
N LYS A 105 -23.43 8.91 -4.18
CA LYS A 105 -24.26 9.62 -3.20
C LYS A 105 -25.50 8.78 -2.89
N GLY A 106 -25.95 8.80 -1.63
CA GLY A 106 -27.13 8.06 -1.16
C GLY A 106 -26.79 6.71 -0.51
N GLU A 107 -27.83 6.03 -0.02
CA GLU A 107 -27.74 4.69 0.57
C GLU A 107 -27.52 3.65 -0.52
N TYR A 108 -26.52 2.78 -0.31
CA TYR A 108 -26.20 1.68 -1.22
C TYR A 108 -26.54 0.36 -0.53
N TYR A 109 -27.43 -0.41 -1.15
CA TYR A 109 -27.97 -1.64 -0.57
C TYR A 109 -27.23 -2.92 -1.02
N GLY A 110 -26.13 -2.79 -1.78
CA GLY A 110 -25.28 -3.91 -2.22
C GLY A 110 -24.01 -4.08 -1.38
N CYS A 111 -23.09 -4.96 -1.80
CA CYS A 111 -21.81 -5.13 -1.13
C CYS A 111 -20.96 -3.86 -1.25
N SER A 112 -20.35 -3.40 -0.15
CA SER A 112 -19.52 -2.18 -0.15
C SER A 112 -18.45 -2.13 -1.25
N ARG A 113 -17.96 -3.28 -1.72
CA ARG A 113 -17.00 -3.37 -2.85
C ARG A 113 -17.66 -3.07 -4.20
N GLU A 114 -18.89 -3.56 -4.42
CA GLU A 114 -19.61 -3.39 -5.69
C GLU A 114 -19.89 -1.92 -6.01
N ARG A 115 -20.02 -1.09 -4.97
CA ARG A 115 -20.14 0.37 -5.07
C ARG A 115 -18.99 1.03 -5.84
N TRP A 116 -17.82 0.40 -5.89
CA TRP A 116 -16.60 0.97 -6.46
C TRP A 116 -16.15 0.31 -7.77
N LEU A 117 -16.83 -0.73 -8.26
CA LEU A 117 -16.43 -1.51 -9.46
C LEU A 117 -16.27 -0.68 -10.73
N LYS A 118 -17.01 0.44 -10.86
CA LYS A 118 -16.89 1.34 -12.03
C LYS A 118 -15.54 2.04 -12.13
N PHE A 119 -14.72 2.01 -11.07
CA PHE A 119 -13.40 2.63 -11.02
C PHE A 119 -12.25 1.60 -11.01
N ASP A 120 -12.56 0.31 -11.07
CA ASP A 120 -11.61 -0.81 -10.99
C ASP A 120 -11.05 -1.14 -12.39
N LYS A 121 -10.33 -0.19 -13.01
CA LYS A 121 -9.71 -0.34 -14.34
C LYS A 121 -8.20 -0.23 -14.30
#